data_AF-A0A1Y1LS79-F1
#
_entry.id   AF-A0A1Y1LS79-F1
#
_cell.length_a   1.000
_cell.length_b   1.000
_cell.length_c   1.000
_cell.angle_alpha   90.00
_cell.angle_beta   90.00
_cell.angle_gamma   90.00
#
_symmetry.space_group_name_H-M   'P 1'
#
loop_
_entity.id
_entity.type
_entity.pdbx_description
1 polymer ?
#
loop_
_entity_poly.entity_id
_entity_poly.type
_entity_poly.pdbx_seq_one_letter_code
_entity_poly.pdbx_strand_id
1 'polypeptide(L)'
;MEFESNSENRERNEQYFIIPQQHRPAAEIGLENMLKKIQLPEFDLKTLLCTSVFGSEILEYYNKNKFLDMKRRNKLTEIIIKHVFDYVAKYRLTPEDYNVLASKIITLFPKETASTYYVPAIRKRDSITRKPILARGKLVDKCRNLLHDCGPSVIIRKRKSSYLDEDDSYGHTKERQIVLESDELKNDMIWLQNRHEPWDEVLTKWKNTYGLRKLSTAATVREFFEEWPILKKDNSEVLINLDFEREYPQSTLKLILDWESAFQKIFEYKSLTIKDKFCEELITLLNSEGITEDSTFAAQISILAYLVPPKGKINLGSKNLWKFSSAEAVNSIICHAKIPGDVDEIIRKNKETAAIKKQTVQPYMIVEGPSLKQLNNFYIVVDELRYQTKSAKQAFDNVFKLFFVTNAKYPAPAEHIYLIIQKGIYHINTRQDNIIPYIMDILELLKKD
;
A
#
# COMPACT_ATOMS: atom_id res chain seq x y z
N MET A 1 -61.85 -38.73 -55.44
CA MET A 1 -62.08 -37.45 -56.12
C MET A 1 -61.48 -36.32 -55.29
N GLU A 2 -60.43 -35.58 -55.70
CA GLU A 2 -59.20 -35.87 -56.49
C GLU A 2 -58.33 -34.58 -56.53
N PHE A 3 -57.01 -34.58 -56.72
CA PHE A 3 -56.02 -35.68 -56.71
C PHE A 3 -55.23 -35.70 -55.38
N GLU A 4 -53.91 -35.46 -55.18
CA GLU A 4 -52.75 -35.06 -56.02
C GLU A 4 -51.48 -35.88 -55.68
N SER A 5 -50.47 -35.78 -56.55
CA SER A 5 -49.18 -36.51 -56.59
C SER A 5 -47.99 -35.68 -56.03
N ASN A 6 -46.77 -36.18 -55.78
CA ASN A 6 -46.15 -37.50 -55.52
C ASN A 6 -44.62 -37.27 -55.33
N SER A 7 -43.86 -38.33 -55.04
CA SER A 7 -42.39 -38.51 -55.20
C SER A 7 -41.44 -37.90 -54.15
N GLU A 8 -40.52 -38.77 -53.72
CA GLU A 8 -39.33 -38.50 -52.92
C GLU A 8 -38.21 -37.87 -53.78
N ASN A 9 -37.14 -37.36 -53.18
CA ASN A 9 -35.95 -36.94 -53.92
C ASN A 9 -34.66 -37.34 -53.18
N ARG A 10 -33.73 -37.99 -53.88
CA ARG A 10 -32.43 -38.44 -53.35
C ARG A 10 -31.30 -37.50 -53.78
N GLU A 11 -30.27 -37.49 -52.95
CA GLU A 11 -28.83 -37.34 -53.25
C GLU A 11 -28.41 -36.62 -54.55
N ARG A 12 -27.59 -35.57 -54.39
CA ARG A 12 -26.66 -35.13 -55.42
C ARG A 12 -25.30 -34.84 -54.80
N ASN A 13 -24.25 -35.51 -55.29
CA ASN A 13 -22.86 -35.25 -54.93
C ASN A 13 -22.28 -34.19 -55.87
N GLU A 14 -21.57 -33.20 -55.33
CA GLU A 14 -20.73 -32.29 -56.12
C GLU A 14 -19.26 -32.43 -55.71
N GLN A 15 -18.40 -32.73 -56.70
CA GLN A 15 -16.96 -32.92 -56.49
C GLN A 15 -16.23 -31.58 -56.59
N TYR A 16 -15.65 -31.11 -55.49
CA TYR A 16 -14.71 -29.98 -55.52
C TYR A 16 -13.27 -30.47 -55.71
N PHE A 17 -12.61 -29.97 -56.77
CA PHE A 17 -11.22 -30.27 -57.07
C PHE A 17 -10.27 -29.71 -56.01
N ILE A 18 -9.40 -30.55 -55.44
CA ILE A 18 -8.29 -30.11 -54.58
C ILE A 18 -7.11 -29.75 -55.47
N ILE A 19 -6.74 -28.47 -55.49
CA ILE A 19 -5.49 -27.99 -56.09
C ILE A 19 -4.34 -28.32 -55.11
N PRO A 20 -3.27 -29.03 -55.54
CA PRO A 20 -2.15 -29.31 -54.66
C PRO A 20 -1.44 -28.03 -54.22
N GLN A 21 -1.39 -27.77 -52.90
CA GLN A 21 -0.52 -26.73 -52.37
C GLN A 21 0.93 -27.17 -52.49
N GLN A 22 1.77 -26.32 -53.09
CA GLN A 22 3.21 -26.55 -53.16
C GLN A 22 3.81 -26.48 -51.76
N HIS A 23 4.39 -27.60 -51.29
CA HIS A 23 5.08 -27.66 -50.00
C HIS A 23 6.31 -26.76 -50.00
N ARG A 24 6.21 -25.58 -49.36
CA ARG A 24 7.39 -24.77 -49.04
C ARG A 24 8.11 -25.36 -47.82
N PRO A 25 9.45 -25.47 -47.79
CA PRO A 25 10.16 -26.12 -46.69
C PRO A 25 10.01 -25.36 -45.36
N ALA A 26 9.83 -26.10 -44.26
CA ALA A 26 9.66 -25.51 -42.92
C ALA A 26 10.86 -24.66 -42.44
N ALA A 27 12.03 -24.79 -43.08
CA ALA A 27 13.22 -23.98 -42.80
C ALA A 27 13.01 -22.47 -43.11
N GLU A 28 12.27 -22.12 -44.16
CA GLU A 28 12.01 -20.70 -44.49
C GLU A 28 11.13 -20.03 -43.43
N ILE A 29 10.12 -20.76 -42.94
CA ILE A 29 9.24 -20.34 -41.84
C ILE A 29 10.05 -20.10 -40.56
N GLY A 30 11.12 -20.88 -40.33
CA GLY A 30 12.05 -20.66 -39.22
C GLY A 30 12.87 -19.37 -39.37
N LEU A 31 13.25 -18.99 -40.59
CA LEU A 31 14.12 -17.84 -40.84
C LEU A 31 13.36 -16.50 -40.78
N GLU A 32 12.15 -16.42 -41.34
CA GLU A 32 11.30 -15.23 -41.22
C GLU A 32 10.93 -14.93 -39.75
N ASN A 33 10.66 -15.96 -38.94
CA ASN A 33 10.35 -15.79 -37.52
C ASN A 33 11.58 -15.40 -36.65
N MET A 34 12.80 -15.45 -37.17
CA MET A 34 13.99 -14.88 -36.51
C MET A 34 14.26 -13.41 -36.90
N LEU A 35 13.55 -12.86 -37.90
CA LEU A 35 13.73 -11.47 -38.31
C LEU A 35 12.91 -10.50 -37.44
N LYS A 36 13.64 -9.72 -36.64
CA LYS A 36 13.17 -8.69 -35.70
C LYS A 36 12.38 -9.23 -34.50
N LYS A 37 13.10 -9.47 -33.40
CA LYS A 37 12.55 -9.11 -32.07
C LYS A 37 12.03 -7.67 -32.16
N ILE A 38 10.72 -7.51 -32.00
CA ILE A 38 10.10 -6.19 -31.89
C ILE A 38 10.55 -5.60 -30.56
N GLN A 39 11.35 -4.54 -30.62
CA GLN A 39 11.92 -3.85 -29.46
C GLN A 39 11.38 -2.41 -29.40
N LEU A 40 11.34 -1.85 -28.19
CA LEU A 40 11.08 -0.43 -27.97
C LEU A 40 11.98 0.42 -28.88
N PRO A 41 11.45 1.48 -29.55
CA PRO A 41 12.27 2.37 -30.35
C PRO A 41 13.40 2.98 -29.51
N GLU A 42 14.61 2.99 -30.05
CA GLU A 42 15.74 3.63 -29.38
C GLU A 42 15.64 5.15 -29.50
N PHE A 43 15.78 5.83 -28.37
CA PHE A 43 15.84 7.29 -28.29
C PHE A 43 16.73 7.72 -27.11
N ASP A 44 17.35 8.90 -27.23
CA ASP A 44 17.95 9.60 -26.10
C ASP A 44 16.89 10.47 -25.40
N LEU A 45 16.74 10.29 -24.08
CA LEU A 45 15.80 11.05 -23.27
C LEU A 45 16.19 12.52 -23.14
N LYS A 46 17.49 12.85 -23.13
CA LYS A 46 17.94 14.24 -23.00
C LYS A 46 17.56 15.05 -24.24
N THR A 47 17.86 14.51 -25.42
CA THR A 47 17.48 15.07 -26.73
C THR A 47 15.95 15.19 -26.84
N LEU A 48 15.19 14.16 -26.47
CA LEU A 48 13.72 14.20 -26.46
C LEU A 48 13.14 15.31 -25.56
N LEU A 49 13.79 15.61 -24.43
CA LEU A 49 13.37 16.72 -23.56
C LEU A 49 13.78 18.08 -24.15
N CYS A 50 14.97 18.21 -24.73
CA CYS A 50 15.39 19.46 -25.39
C CYS A 50 14.51 19.81 -26.62
N THR A 51 13.96 18.83 -27.33
CA THR A 51 13.04 19.06 -28.46
C THR A 51 11.57 19.23 -28.04
N SER A 52 11.25 19.06 -26.75
CA SER A 52 9.88 19.18 -26.24
C SER A 52 9.62 20.54 -25.61
N VAL A 53 8.51 21.18 -26.00
CA VAL A 53 8.02 22.47 -25.46
C VAL A 53 7.99 22.51 -23.93
N PHE A 54 7.77 21.36 -23.27
CA PHE A 54 7.77 21.25 -21.81
C PHE A 54 8.95 20.47 -21.23
N GLY A 55 9.87 19.95 -22.05
CA GLY A 55 11.03 19.20 -21.58
C GLY A 55 12.13 20.10 -21.05
N SER A 56 12.35 21.28 -21.66
CA SER A 56 13.27 22.30 -21.15
C SER A 56 12.89 22.77 -19.72
N GLU A 57 11.60 22.95 -19.41
CA GLU A 57 11.13 23.27 -18.05
C GLU A 57 11.53 22.19 -17.02
N ILE A 58 11.53 20.91 -17.42
CA ILE A 58 11.89 19.78 -16.55
C ILE A 58 13.40 19.77 -16.31
N LEU A 59 14.20 19.98 -17.36
CA LEU A 59 15.66 20.03 -17.28
C LEU A 59 16.14 21.23 -16.42
N GLU A 60 15.58 22.42 -16.66
CA GLU A 60 15.90 23.62 -15.88
C GLU A 60 15.49 23.45 -14.40
N TYR A 61 14.28 22.96 -14.14
CA TYR A 61 13.79 22.70 -12.78
C TYR A 61 14.69 21.70 -12.05
N TYR A 62 15.11 20.61 -12.70
CA TYR A 62 16.03 19.65 -12.10
C TYR A 62 17.43 20.24 -11.89
N ASN A 63 17.95 21.01 -12.85
CA ASN A 63 19.25 21.65 -12.71
C ASN A 63 19.30 22.62 -11.52
N LYS A 64 18.19 23.32 -11.23
CA LYS A 64 18.05 24.20 -10.06
C LYS A 64 17.83 23.43 -8.75
N ASN A 65 16.83 22.55 -8.69
CA ASN A 65 16.34 21.96 -7.43
C ASN A 65 16.94 20.57 -7.11
N LYS A 66 17.60 19.92 -8.09
CA LYS A 66 18.17 18.56 -8.01
C LYS A 66 17.15 17.43 -7.71
N PHE A 67 15.85 17.68 -7.82
CA PHE A 67 14.78 16.67 -7.80
C PHE A 67 13.66 17.05 -8.79
N LEU A 68 12.74 16.12 -9.09
CA LEU A 68 11.52 16.43 -9.85
C LEU A 68 10.27 16.41 -8.95
N ASP A 69 9.45 17.47 -9.02
CA ASP A 69 8.16 17.49 -8.33
C ASP A 69 7.09 16.62 -9.05
N MET A 70 5.92 16.49 -8.43
CA MET A 70 4.81 15.70 -8.97
C MET A 70 4.30 16.18 -10.36
N LYS A 71 4.37 17.49 -10.64
CA LYS A 71 3.97 18.13 -11.91
C LYS A 71 4.99 17.82 -13.01
N ARG A 72 6.29 17.98 -12.74
CA ARG A 72 7.38 17.73 -13.69
C ARG A 72 7.52 16.23 -13.97
N ARG A 73 7.39 15.36 -12.95
CA ARG A 73 7.29 13.90 -13.15
C ARG A 73 6.11 13.48 -14.04
N ASN A 74 4.95 14.15 -13.94
CA ASN A 74 3.79 13.87 -14.80
C ASN A 74 4.01 14.35 -16.25
N LYS A 75 4.64 15.51 -16.46
CA LYS A 75 5.04 15.98 -17.78
C LYS A 75 6.08 15.05 -18.42
N LEU A 76 7.08 14.61 -17.65
CA LEU A 76 8.13 13.69 -18.09
C LEU A 76 7.57 12.39 -18.65
N THR A 77 6.71 11.68 -17.90
CA THR A 77 6.13 10.43 -18.43
C THR A 77 5.16 10.65 -19.57
N GLU A 78 4.52 11.81 -19.68
CA GLU A 78 3.70 12.15 -20.84
C GLU A 78 4.53 12.34 -22.12
N ILE A 79 5.65 13.08 -22.05
CA ILE A 79 6.57 13.27 -23.19
C ILE A 79 7.11 11.91 -23.66
N ILE A 80 7.56 11.08 -22.71
CA ILE A 80 8.09 9.73 -23.00
C ILE A 80 7.04 8.84 -23.67
N ILE A 81 5.86 8.68 -23.06
CA ILE A 81 4.84 7.75 -23.58
C ILE A 81 4.22 8.26 -24.89
N LYS A 82 4.14 9.59 -25.11
CA LYS A 82 3.75 10.15 -26.41
C LYS A 82 4.79 9.87 -27.49
N HIS A 83 6.09 9.97 -27.19
CA HIS A 83 7.16 9.69 -28.15
C HIS A 83 7.16 8.22 -28.61
N VAL A 84 6.94 7.26 -27.70
CA VAL A 84 6.85 5.83 -28.05
C VAL A 84 5.43 5.36 -28.37
N PHE A 85 4.47 6.26 -28.60
CA PHE A 85 3.04 5.89 -28.65
C PHE A 85 2.71 4.94 -29.82
N ASP A 86 3.33 5.11 -30.98
CA ASP A 86 3.15 4.20 -32.12
C ASP A 86 3.54 2.75 -31.81
N TYR A 87 4.56 2.56 -30.96
CA TYR A 87 4.95 1.24 -30.47
C TYR A 87 3.97 0.73 -29.39
N VAL A 88 3.57 1.60 -28.46
CA VAL A 88 2.58 1.32 -27.40
C VAL A 88 1.24 0.83 -28.01
N ALA A 89 0.77 1.49 -29.07
CA ALA A 89 -0.47 1.18 -29.75
C ALA A 89 -0.42 -0.13 -30.55
N LYS A 90 0.72 -0.43 -31.21
CA LYS A 90 0.89 -1.64 -32.05
C LYS A 90 1.20 -2.90 -31.24
N TYR A 91 2.04 -2.79 -30.20
CA TYR A 91 2.66 -3.95 -29.54
C TYR A 91 2.40 -4.03 -28.03
N ARG A 92 2.17 -2.87 -27.37
CA ARG A 92 2.14 -2.66 -25.91
C ARG A 92 3.50 -2.88 -25.24
N LEU A 93 3.78 -2.07 -24.22
CA LEU A 93 5.02 -2.14 -23.43
C LEU A 93 5.08 -3.43 -22.59
N THR A 94 6.18 -4.16 -22.74
CA THR A 94 6.59 -5.30 -21.91
C THR A 94 7.18 -4.82 -20.56
N PRO A 95 7.32 -5.69 -19.55
CA PRO A 95 8.09 -5.38 -18.34
C PRO A 95 9.49 -4.85 -18.64
N GLU A 96 10.15 -5.44 -19.64
CA GLU A 96 11.47 -5.08 -20.12
C GLU A 96 11.49 -3.67 -20.72
N ASP A 97 10.50 -3.32 -21.55
CA ASP A 97 10.35 -1.96 -22.09
C ASP A 97 10.15 -0.92 -20.97
N TYR A 98 9.32 -1.23 -19.96
CA TYR A 98 9.15 -0.33 -18.81
C TYR A 98 10.43 -0.18 -17.97
N ASN A 99 11.22 -1.25 -17.81
CA ASN A 99 12.52 -1.18 -17.14
C ASN A 99 13.51 -0.32 -17.93
N VAL A 100 13.58 -0.45 -19.27
CA VAL A 100 14.42 0.40 -20.13
C VAL A 100 14.01 1.88 -20.02
N LEU A 101 12.71 2.17 -20.04
CA LEU A 101 12.20 3.54 -19.87
C LEU A 101 12.51 4.10 -18.47
N ALA A 102 12.36 3.30 -17.41
CA ALA A 102 12.71 3.72 -16.05
C ALA A 102 14.22 3.96 -15.90
N SER A 103 15.07 3.09 -16.47
CA SER A 103 16.53 3.27 -16.47
C SER A 103 16.95 4.56 -17.17
N LYS A 104 16.43 4.85 -18.38
CA LYS A 104 16.72 6.11 -19.09
C LYS A 104 16.36 7.35 -18.26
N ILE A 105 15.28 7.29 -17.47
CA ILE A 105 14.89 8.37 -16.54
C ILE A 105 15.91 8.52 -15.41
N ILE A 106 16.33 7.43 -14.76
CA ILE A 106 17.28 7.47 -13.63
C ILE A 106 18.66 7.95 -14.10
N THR A 107 19.12 7.51 -15.27
CA THR A 107 20.38 7.96 -15.88
C THR A 107 20.41 9.48 -16.09
N LEU A 108 19.29 10.09 -16.47
CA LEU A 108 19.21 11.55 -16.66
C LEU A 108 18.89 12.31 -15.36
N PHE A 109 18.20 11.66 -14.42
CA PHE A 109 17.76 12.25 -13.15
C PHE A 109 18.17 11.36 -11.94
N PRO A 110 19.45 11.29 -11.54
CA PRO A 110 19.93 10.31 -10.56
C PRO A 110 19.33 10.35 -9.14
N LYS A 111 18.55 11.39 -8.77
CA LYS A 111 17.78 11.39 -7.51
C LYS A 111 16.41 10.70 -7.60
N GLU A 112 15.97 10.29 -8.80
CA GLU A 112 14.67 9.64 -9.03
C GLU A 112 14.72 8.11 -8.79
N THR A 113 13.61 7.54 -8.33
CA THR A 113 13.51 6.11 -7.96
C THR A 113 12.78 5.29 -9.03
N ALA A 114 13.36 4.16 -9.48
CA ALA A 114 12.76 3.27 -10.50
C ALA A 114 11.28 2.94 -10.23
N SER A 115 10.97 2.57 -8.98
CA SER A 115 9.63 2.17 -8.51
C SER A 115 8.58 3.28 -8.55
N THR A 116 8.96 4.55 -8.70
CA THR A 116 8.01 5.65 -8.98
C THR A 116 7.48 5.57 -10.42
N TYR A 117 8.25 4.99 -11.34
CA TYR A 117 7.94 4.93 -12.76
C TYR A 117 7.41 3.56 -13.19
N TYR A 118 7.98 2.47 -12.64
CA TYR A 118 7.54 1.11 -12.89
C TYR A 118 7.67 0.19 -11.65
N VAL A 119 6.60 -0.55 -11.34
CA VAL A 119 6.60 -1.71 -10.45
C VAL A 119 5.98 -2.88 -11.21
N PRO A 120 6.64 -4.05 -11.29
CA PRO A 120 6.14 -5.20 -12.04
C PRO A 120 4.86 -5.80 -11.45
N ALA A 121 4.19 -6.63 -12.26
CA ALA A 121 3.00 -7.36 -11.83
C ALA A 121 3.38 -8.63 -11.06
N ILE A 122 2.70 -8.92 -9.96
CA ILE A 122 2.91 -10.13 -9.14
C ILE A 122 1.77 -11.10 -9.44
N ARG A 123 2.07 -12.36 -9.79
CA ARG A 123 1.05 -13.35 -10.16
C ARG A 123 0.29 -13.84 -8.91
N LYS A 124 -0.87 -14.47 -9.10
CA LYS A 124 -1.73 -14.99 -8.01
C LYS A 124 -0.95 -15.87 -7.00
N ARG A 125 -0.10 -16.76 -7.51
CA ARG A 125 0.73 -17.69 -6.72
C ARG A 125 1.88 -17.01 -5.96
N ASP A 126 2.43 -15.95 -6.54
CA ASP A 126 3.60 -15.21 -6.02
C ASP A 126 3.16 -14.06 -5.08
N SER A 127 1.85 -13.94 -4.80
CA SER A 127 1.21 -12.86 -4.06
C SER A 127 0.68 -13.35 -2.72
N ILE A 128 1.11 -12.73 -1.62
CA ILE A 128 0.73 -13.08 -0.24
C ILE A 128 -0.78 -12.98 -0.03
N THR A 129 -1.46 -12.06 -0.74
CA THR A 129 -2.93 -11.90 -0.69
C THR A 129 -3.69 -12.97 -1.50
N ARG A 130 -3.00 -13.91 -2.16
CA ARG A 130 -3.53 -14.90 -3.12
C ARG A 130 -4.37 -14.27 -4.25
N LYS A 131 -4.11 -12.99 -4.56
CA LYS A 131 -4.74 -12.21 -5.63
C LYS A 131 -3.65 -11.59 -6.53
N PRO A 132 -3.82 -11.57 -7.86
CA PRO A 132 -2.82 -11.00 -8.76
C PRO A 132 -2.72 -9.47 -8.58
N ILE A 133 -1.50 -8.96 -8.44
CA ILE A 133 -1.25 -7.52 -8.30
C ILE A 133 -0.81 -6.99 -9.66
N LEU A 134 -1.63 -6.09 -10.23
CA LEU A 134 -1.33 -5.45 -11.51
C LEU A 134 -0.13 -4.51 -11.40
N ALA A 135 0.72 -4.48 -12.43
CA ALA A 135 1.85 -3.53 -12.54
C ALA A 135 1.42 -2.07 -12.33
N ARG A 136 2.27 -1.26 -11.73
CA ARG A 136 2.00 0.14 -11.33
C ARG A 136 3.14 1.08 -11.71
N GLY A 137 2.95 2.37 -11.47
CA GLY A 137 3.97 3.40 -11.65
C GLY A 137 3.62 4.37 -12.77
N LYS A 138 4.24 5.56 -12.75
CA LYS A 138 3.85 6.69 -13.61
C LYS A 138 3.88 6.39 -15.11
N LEU A 139 4.75 5.49 -15.58
CA LEU A 139 4.79 5.07 -16.99
C LEU A 139 3.59 4.17 -17.32
N VAL A 140 3.29 3.20 -16.46
CA VAL A 140 2.18 2.25 -16.65
C VAL A 140 0.84 2.98 -16.65
N ASP A 141 0.65 3.92 -15.72
CA ASP A 141 -0.62 4.63 -15.59
C ASP A 141 -0.80 5.68 -16.70
N LYS A 142 0.27 6.37 -17.14
CA LYS A 142 0.21 7.24 -18.33
C LYS A 142 -0.04 6.46 -19.63
N CYS A 143 0.56 5.27 -19.77
CA CYS A 143 0.31 4.33 -20.87
C CYS A 143 -1.15 3.85 -20.91
N ARG A 144 -1.71 3.43 -19.76
CA ARG A 144 -3.12 3.04 -19.63
C ARG A 144 -4.06 4.17 -20.03
N ASN A 145 -3.82 5.39 -19.56
CA ASN A 145 -4.68 6.53 -19.85
C ASN A 145 -4.64 6.88 -21.34
N LEU A 146 -3.46 7.04 -21.95
CA LEU A 146 -3.38 7.36 -23.39
C LEU A 146 -3.98 6.26 -24.28
N LEU A 147 -3.84 4.98 -23.92
CA LEU A 147 -4.51 3.87 -24.62
C LEU A 147 -6.04 3.83 -24.42
N HIS A 148 -6.56 4.43 -23.35
CA HIS A 148 -7.99 4.60 -23.12
C HIS A 148 -8.53 5.79 -23.92
N ASP A 149 -7.83 6.92 -23.86
CA ASP A 149 -8.23 8.19 -24.46
C ASP A 149 -8.21 8.15 -26.00
N CYS A 150 -7.39 7.28 -26.61
CA CYS A 150 -7.38 7.03 -28.06
C CYS A 150 -8.45 6.03 -28.57
N GLY A 151 -9.28 5.46 -27.68
CA GLY A 151 -10.48 4.72 -28.06
C GLY A 151 -10.28 3.43 -28.88
N PRO A 152 -11.34 2.94 -29.57
CA PRO A 152 -11.31 1.66 -30.29
C PRO A 152 -10.46 1.67 -31.58
N SER A 153 -9.96 2.83 -32.00
CA SER A 153 -9.08 2.99 -33.17
C SER A 153 -7.71 2.31 -32.98
N VAL A 154 -7.31 2.06 -31.72
CA VAL A 154 -6.16 1.20 -31.41
C VAL A 154 -6.64 -0.25 -31.34
N ILE A 155 -6.01 -1.16 -32.11
CA ILE A 155 -6.36 -2.58 -32.15
C ILE A 155 -5.99 -3.25 -30.81
N ILE A 156 -6.87 -3.12 -29.83
CA ILE A 156 -6.79 -3.77 -28.54
C ILE A 156 -7.01 -5.28 -28.75
N ARG A 157 -5.92 -5.99 -29.07
CA ARG A 157 -5.83 -7.43 -28.92
C ARG A 157 -6.11 -7.76 -27.44
N LYS A 158 -7.36 -8.11 -27.13
CA LYS A 158 -7.70 -8.82 -25.90
C LYS A 158 -6.84 -10.08 -25.89
N ARG A 159 -6.08 -10.34 -24.81
CA ARG A 159 -5.56 -11.70 -24.60
C ARG A 159 -6.77 -12.63 -24.59
N LYS A 160 -6.75 -13.72 -25.38
CA LYS A 160 -7.57 -14.89 -25.03
C LYS A 160 -7.13 -15.26 -23.62
N SER A 161 -8.01 -15.07 -22.64
CA SER A 161 -7.74 -15.54 -21.30
C SER A 161 -8.04 -17.02 -21.32
N SER A 162 -6.99 -17.83 -21.45
CA SER A 162 -7.06 -19.27 -21.19
C SER A 162 -7.20 -19.50 -19.68
N TYR A 163 -8.33 -19.05 -19.13
CA TYR A 163 -8.90 -19.68 -17.96
C TYR A 163 -9.51 -20.99 -18.46
N LEU A 164 -8.65 -22.01 -18.53
CA LEU A 164 -9.10 -23.35 -18.21
C LEU A 164 -9.09 -23.39 -16.68
N ASP A 165 -10.25 -23.64 -16.08
CA ASP A 165 -10.36 -23.90 -14.66
C ASP A 165 -9.86 -25.33 -14.39
N GLU A 166 -8.54 -25.51 -14.36
CA GLU A 166 -7.93 -26.69 -13.77
C GLU A 166 -8.06 -26.57 -12.24
N ASP A 167 -9.06 -27.28 -11.71
CA ASP A 167 -9.37 -27.38 -10.28
C ASP A 167 -8.30 -28.21 -9.55
N ASP A 168 -7.11 -27.63 -9.41
CA ASP A 168 -5.95 -28.32 -8.86
C ASP A 168 -6.00 -28.31 -7.33
N SER A 169 -6.71 -29.29 -6.78
CA SER A 169 -6.95 -29.52 -5.35
C SER A 169 -5.69 -30.02 -4.62
N TYR A 170 -4.62 -29.22 -4.63
CA TYR A 170 -3.41 -29.47 -3.84
C TYR A 170 -3.39 -28.62 -2.56
N GLY A 171 -3.75 -29.30 -1.47
CA GLY A 171 -3.72 -28.76 -0.12
C GLY A 171 -2.32 -28.24 0.21
N HIS A 172 -2.23 -26.95 0.54
CA HIS A 172 -0.99 -26.41 1.07
C HIS A 172 -0.75 -26.98 2.47
N THR A 173 0.20 -27.89 2.58
CA THR A 173 1.04 -27.99 3.77
C THR A 173 1.55 -26.57 4.08
N LYS A 174 1.00 -25.96 5.14
CA LYS A 174 1.74 -24.92 5.85
C LYS A 174 3.07 -25.57 6.24
N GLU A 175 4.18 -24.85 6.08
CA GLU A 175 5.37 -25.10 6.88
C GLU A 175 5.01 -24.79 8.34
N ARG A 176 4.33 -25.73 8.98
CA ARG A 176 4.21 -25.79 10.43
C ARG A 176 5.63 -26.03 10.93
N GLN A 177 6.29 -24.96 11.37
CA GLN A 177 7.22 -25.11 12.47
C GLN A 177 6.39 -25.68 13.62
N ILE A 178 6.55 -26.98 13.88
CA ILE A 178 5.80 -27.67 14.92
C ILE A 178 6.38 -27.20 16.25
N VAL A 179 5.84 -26.09 16.75
CA VAL A 179 5.78 -25.86 18.19
C VAL A 179 4.99 -27.05 18.72
N LEU A 180 5.69 -27.97 19.38
CA LEU A 180 5.04 -29.00 20.17
C LEU A 180 4.23 -28.27 21.24
N GLU A 181 2.91 -28.34 21.13
CA GLU A 181 1.99 -27.78 22.12
C GLU A 181 2.07 -28.61 23.41
N SER A 182 3.15 -28.43 24.18
CA SER A 182 3.25 -29.02 25.52
C SER A 182 2.08 -28.55 26.37
N ASP A 183 1.62 -29.43 27.25
CA ASP A 183 0.48 -29.11 28.13
C ASP A 183 0.81 -27.93 29.04
N GLU A 184 2.10 -27.70 29.34
CA GLU A 184 2.62 -26.49 30.01
C GLU A 184 2.28 -25.19 29.27
N LEU A 185 2.47 -25.13 27.94
CA LEU A 185 2.15 -23.93 27.15
C LEU A 185 0.63 -23.67 27.09
N LYS A 186 -0.17 -24.74 27.08
CA LYS A 186 -1.64 -24.65 27.18
C LYS A 186 -2.08 -24.18 28.57
N ASN A 187 -1.47 -24.71 29.62
CA ASN A 187 -1.71 -24.28 31.00
C ASN A 187 -1.35 -22.81 31.21
N ASP A 188 -0.23 -22.33 30.65
CA ASP A 188 0.14 -20.92 30.71
C ASP A 188 -0.84 -20.00 29.95
N MET A 189 -1.35 -20.44 28.80
CA MET A 189 -2.39 -19.71 28.06
C MET A 189 -3.72 -19.65 28.83
N ILE A 190 -4.18 -20.78 29.37
CA ILE A 190 -5.41 -20.85 30.18
C ILE A 190 -5.26 -20.00 31.46
N TRP A 191 -4.08 -19.99 32.07
CA TRP A 191 -3.77 -19.11 33.21
C TRP A 191 -3.94 -17.64 32.81
N LEU A 192 -3.33 -17.18 31.71
CA LEU A 192 -3.40 -15.79 31.23
C LEU A 192 -4.80 -15.33 30.80
N GLN A 193 -5.69 -16.27 30.47
CA GLN A 193 -7.10 -15.99 30.18
C GLN A 193 -7.94 -15.75 31.45
N ASN A 194 -7.56 -16.35 32.58
CA ASN A 194 -8.35 -16.37 33.81
C ASN A 194 -7.71 -15.58 34.98
N ARG A 195 -6.44 -15.18 34.86
CA ARG A 195 -5.65 -14.52 35.91
C ARG A 195 -4.85 -13.35 35.35
N HIS A 196 -4.61 -12.37 36.21
CA HIS A 196 -3.93 -11.12 35.86
C HIS A 196 -2.85 -10.70 36.88
N GLU A 197 -2.68 -11.47 37.95
CA GLU A 197 -1.74 -11.24 39.04
C GLU A 197 -1.27 -12.61 39.59
N PRO A 198 -0.05 -12.71 40.17
CA PRO A 198 0.94 -11.65 40.33
C PRO A 198 1.62 -11.28 38.99
N TRP A 199 2.08 -10.03 38.88
CA TRP A 199 2.57 -9.50 37.61
C TRP A 199 3.82 -10.21 37.08
N ASP A 200 4.74 -10.64 37.93
CA ASP A 200 5.93 -11.40 37.49
C ASP A 200 5.56 -12.77 36.88
N GLU A 201 4.47 -13.39 37.34
CA GLU A 201 3.92 -14.61 36.75
C GLU A 201 3.25 -14.30 35.40
N VAL A 202 2.53 -13.18 35.28
CA VAL A 202 2.03 -12.67 33.97
C VAL A 202 3.19 -12.49 32.99
N LEU A 203 4.23 -11.75 33.36
CA LEU A 203 5.39 -11.47 32.49
C LEU A 203 6.11 -12.75 32.06
N THR A 204 6.22 -13.73 32.96
CA THR A 204 6.86 -15.03 32.68
C THR A 204 6.02 -15.85 31.71
N LYS A 205 4.73 -16.08 32.02
CA LYS A 205 3.82 -16.85 31.18
C LYS A 205 3.58 -16.18 29.83
N TRP A 206 3.57 -14.84 29.77
CA TRP A 206 3.49 -14.09 28.53
C TRP A 206 4.68 -14.37 27.62
N LYS A 207 5.91 -14.37 28.17
CA LYS A 207 7.13 -14.73 27.42
C LYS A 207 7.11 -16.18 26.95
N ASN A 208 6.60 -17.12 27.74
CA ASN A 208 6.44 -18.52 27.33
C ASN A 208 5.49 -18.67 26.14
N THR A 209 4.30 -18.05 26.24
CA THR A 209 3.17 -18.22 25.30
C THR A 209 3.26 -17.45 23.98
N TYR A 210 4.33 -16.66 23.76
CA TYR A 210 4.55 -15.90 22.52
C TYR A 210 4.37 -16.72 21.23
N GLY A 211 4.84 -17.98 21.23
CA GLY A 211 4.67 -18.87 20.08
C GLY A 211 3.20 -19.12 19.71
N LEU A 212 2.31 -19.19 20.71
CA LEU A 212 0.87 -19.33 20.50
C LEU A 212 0.25 -18.04 19.94
N ARG A 213 0.68 -16.86 20.41
CA ARG A 213 0.22 -15.56 19.87
C ARG A 213 0.58 -15.38 18.39
N LYS A 214 1.78 -15.77 17.97
CA LYS A 214 2.16 -15.74 16.53
C LYS A 214 1.45 -16.80 15.68
N LEU A 215 0.76 -17.76 16.31
CA LEU A 215 -0.10 -18.75 15.65
C LEU A 215 -1.61 -18.40 15.71
N SER A 216 -1.99 -17.31 16.38
CA SER A 216 -3.37 -16.82 16.49
C SER A 216 -4.05 -16.70 15.12
N THR A 217 -5.34 -17.03 15.09
CA THR A 217 -6.18 -16.93 13.89
C THR A 217 -7.21 -15.81 13.96
N ALA A 218 -7.16 -14.98 14.99
CA ALA A 218 -8.01 -13.80 15.15
C ALA A 218 -8.03 -12.94 13.87
N ALA A 219 -9.23 -12.65 13.35
CA ALA A 219 -9.43 -11.81 12.19
C ALA A 219 -9.43 -10.30 12.53
N THR A 220 -9.60 -9.97 13.82
CA THR A 220 -9.62 -8.60 14.34
C THR A 220 -8.83 -8.45 15.64
N VAL A 221 -8.45 -7.21 15.96
CA VAL A 221 -7.78 -6.90 17.24
C VAL A 221 -8.69 -7.20 18.44
N ARG A 222 -10.02 -7.05 18.30
CA ARG A 222 -10.99 -7.44 19.33
C ARG A 222 -10.89 -8.94 19.64
N GLU A 223 -10.94 -9.79 18.62
CA GLU A 223 -10.81 -11.25 18.77
C GLU A 223 -9.47 -11.62 19.42
N PHE A 224 -8.37 -10.95 19.06
CA PHE A 224 -7.07 -11.18 19.71
C PHE A 224 -7.08 -10.78 21.19
N PHE A 225 -7.79 -9.71 21.56
CA PHE A 225 -7.97 -9.30 22.97
C PHE A 225 -8.97 -10.21 23.71
N GLU A 226 -9.78 -11.00 23.00
CA GLU A 226 -10.63 -12.05 23.55
C GLU A 226 -9.87 -13.38 23.75
N GLU A 227 -8.95 -13.72 22.84
CA GLU A 227 -7.97 -14.79 23.05
C GLU A 227 -7.00 -14.48 24.21
N TRP A 228 -6.62 -13.20 24.40
CA TRP A 228 -5.65 -12.73 25.40
C TRP A 228 -6.22 -11.61 26.31
N PRO A 229 -7.19 -11.90 27.20
CA PRO A 229 -7.88 -10.93 28.06
C PRO A 229 -6.98 -10.06 28.94
N ILE A 230 -5.75 -10.48 29.23
CA ILE A 230 -4.76 -9.67 29.96
C ILE A 230 -4.47 -8.33 29.26
N LEU A 231 -4.52 -8.29 27.92
CA LEU A 231 -4.36 -7.04 27.15
C LEU A 231 -5.50 -6.05 27.37
N LYS A 232 -6.64 -6.49 27.94
CA LYS A 232 -7.75 -5.61 28.28
C LYS A 232 -7.48 -4.75 29.53
N LYS A 233 -6.43 -5.04 30.30
CA LYS A 233 -6.09 -4.40 31.57
C LYS A 233 -5.12 -3.22 31.42
N ASP A 234 -5.01 -2.44 32.49
CA ASP A 234 -3.92 -1.47 32.68
C ASP A 234 -2.56 -2.18 32.63
N ASN A 235 -1.50 -1.44 32.28
CA ASN A 235 -0.14 -1.97 32.00
C ASN A 235 -0.03 -2.91 30.78
N SER A 236 -1.08 -3.10 29.98
CA SER A 236 -1.03 -3.85 28.72
C SER A 236 0.05 -3.36 27.74
N GLU A 237 0.44 -2.07 27.81
CA GLU A 237 1.56 -1.52 27.04
C GLU A 237 2.89 -2.23 27.29
N VAL A 238 3.13 -2.78 28.49
CA VAL A 238 4.35 -3.54 28.80
C VAL A 238 4.38 -4.86 28.02
N LEU A 239 3.23 -5.52 27.90
CA LEU A 239 3.08 -6.78 27.17
C LEU A 239 3.20 -6.58 25.65
N ILE A 240 2.66 -5.47 25.14
CA ILE A 240 2.80 -5.04 23.74
C ILE A 240 4.28 -4.75 23.42
N ASN A 241 4.97 -4.01 24.29
CA ASN A 241 6.39 -3.68 24.10
C ASN A 241 7.29 -4.92 24.18
N LEU A 242 7.05 -5.86 25.10
CA LEU A 242 7.82 -7.11 25.20
C LEU A 242 7.71 -8.00 23.95
N ASP A 243 6.52 -8.12 23.37
CA ASP A 243 6.33 -8.91 22.15
C ASP A 243 6.96 -8.22 20.93
N PHE A 244 6.85 -6.89 20.83
CA PHE A 244 7.47 -6.11 19.77
C PHE A 244 9.01 -6.13 19.86
N GLU A 245 9.58 -5.94 21.04
CA GLU A 245 11.02 -6.00 21.29
C GLU A 245 11.58 -7.39 20.96
N ARG A 246 10.83 -8.46 21.24
CA ARG A 246 11.22 -9.83 20.88
C ARG A 246 11.31 -10.08 19.37
N GLU A 247 10.48 -9.40 18.58
CA GLU A 247 10.45 -9.55 17.12
C GLU A 247 11.35 -8.55 16.39
N TYR A 248 11.49 -7.33 16.93
CA TYR A 248 12.22 -6.21 16.34
C TYR A 248 13.08 -5.46 17.38
N PRO A 249 14.07 -6.11 18.04
CA PRO A 249 14.82 -5.53 19.16
C PRO A 249 15.64 -4.29 18.79
N GLN A 250 16.02 -4.14 17.51
CA GLN A 250 16.74 -2.98 16.99
C GLN A 250 15.81 -1.80 16.62
N SER A 251 14.49 -1.99 16.73
CA SER A 251 13.47 -1.02 16.34
C SER A 251 12.68 -0.45 17.53
N THR A 252 12.84 -1.00 18.74
CA THR A 252 12.03 -0.68 19.95
C THR A 252 11.98 0.80 20.30
N LEU A 253 13.04 1.57 20.03
CA LEU A 253 13.16 3.01 20.31
C LEU A 253 13.12 3.90 19.06
N LYS A 254 12.89 3.34 17.87
CA LYS A 254 13.16 4.05 16.61
C LYS A 254 12.31 5.29 16.38
N LEU A 255 11.04 5.31 16.83
CA LEU A 255 10.21 6.51 16.79
C LEU A 255 10.74 7.63 17.72
N ILE A 256 11.37 7.28 18.84
CA ILE A 256 11.88 8.26 19.80
C ILE A 256 13.16 8.93 19.27
N LEU A 257 13.99 8.17 18.55
CA LEU A 257 15.31 8.62 18.06
C LEU A 257 15.25 9.29 16.68
N ASP A 258 14.48 8.73 15.74
CA ASP A 258 14.59 9.08 14.31
C ASP A 258 13.42 9.95 13.80
N TRP A 259 12.33 10.13 14.58
CA TRP A 259 11.09 10.80 14.13
C TRP A 259 11.30 12.24 13.68
N GLU A 260 11.95 13.08 14.50
CA GLU A 260 12.17 14.51 14.21
C GLU A 260 12.95 14.69 12.90
N SER A 261 14.02 13.91 12.70
CA SER A 261 14.82 13.90 11.48
C SER A 261 14.01 13.42 10.26
N ALA A 262 13.26 12.33 10.42
CA ALA A 262 12.42 11.79 9.36
C ALA A 262 11.30 12.76 8.95
N PHE A 263 10.61 13.38 9.91
CA PHE A 263 9.58 14.37 9.64
C PHE A 263 10.17 15.58 8.90
N GLN A 264 11.30 16.13 9.36
CA GLN A 264 11.94 17.29 8.72
C GLN A 264 12.36 16.99 7.28
N LYS A 265 13.02 15.85 7.02
CA LYS A 265 13.37 15.39 5.66
C LYS A 265 12.12 15.37 4.75
N ILE A 266 10.99 14.83 5.22
CA ILE A 266 9.73 14.77 4.45
C ILE A 266 9.10 16.16 4.27
N PHE A 267 9.09 16.99 5.32
CA PHE A 267 8.48 18.32 5.32
C PHE A 267 9.15 19.23 4.30
N GLU A 268 10.48 19.34 4.31
CA GLU A 268 11.23 20.10 3.32
C GLU A 268 10.95 19.63 1.89
N TYR A 269 10.86 18.31 1.68
CA TYR A 269 10.65 17.71 0.36
C TYR A 269 9.21 17.84 -0.18
N LYS A 270 8.20 18.07 0.67
CA LYS A 270 6.78 18.07 0.29
C LYS A 270 6.02 19.39 0.55
N SER A 271 6.47 20.21 1.49
CA SER A 271 5.79 21.44 1.97
C SER A 271 5.36 22.39 0.85
N LEU A 272 6.21 22.57 -0.18
CA LEU A 272 5.97 23.40 -1.37
C LEU A 272 4.73 23.02 -2.20
N THR A 273 3.96 22.00 -1.79
CA THR A 273 2.75 21.52 -2.48
C THR A 273 1.46 21.58 -1.66
N ILE A 274 1.51 22.06 -0.41
CA ILE A 274 0.32 22.22 0.44
C ILE A 274 -0.51 23.44 0.01
N LYS A 275 -1.85 23.33 0.12
CA LYS A 275 -2.86 24.39 -0.02
C LYS A 275 -4.12 24.09 0.84
N ASP A 276 -3.93 23.41 1.96
CA ASP A 276 -5.04 22.97 2.81
C ASP A 276 -5.05 23.78 4.09
N LYS A 277 -6.19 24.44 4.38
CA LYS A 277 -6.34 25.38 5.49
C LYS A 277 -6.05 24.73 6.85
N PHE A 278 -6.43 23.47 7.06
CA PHE A 278 -6.13 22.78 8.32
C PHE A 278 -4.64 22.45 8.42
N CYS A 279 -4.00 22.07 7.31
CA CYS A 279 -2.54 21.89 7.30
C CYS A 279 -1.77 23.22 7.50
N GLU A 280 -2.30 24.33 7.00
CA GLU A 280 -1.76 25.69 7.22
C GLU A 280 -1.92 26.13 8.70
N GLU A 281 -3.06 25.81 9.32
CA GLU A 281 -3.29 26.00 10.77
C GLU A 281 -2.31 25.17 11.62
N LEU A 282 -2.07 23.91 11.25
CA LEU A 282 -1.09 23.05 11.94
C LEU A 282 0.36 23.54 11.75
N ILE A 283 0.73 24.05 10.58
CA ILE A 283 2.05 24.67 10.36
C ILE A 283 2.20 25.96 11.16
N THR A 284 1.14 26.77 11.26
CA THR A 284 1.11 27.97 12.12
C THR A 284 1.28 27.59 13.60
N LEU A 285 0.62 26.52 14.06
CA LEU A 285 0.75 25.97 15.40
C LEU A 285 2.20 25.55 15.71
N LEU A 286 2.84 24.80 14.81
CA LEU A 286 4.25 24.37 14.96
C LEU A 286 5.24 25.53 15.14
N ASN A 287 4.95 26.71 14.59
CA ASN A 287 5.79 27.90 14.70
C ASN A 287 5.41 28.80 15.90
N SER A 288 4.50 28.36 16.79
CA SER A 288 3.98 29.19 17.87
C SER A 288 4.71 28.99 19.21
N GLU A 289 5.09 30.08 19.87
CA GLU A 289 5.85 30.07 21.13
C GLU A 289 5.14 29.27 22.23
N GLY A 290 5.87 28.44 22.97
CA GLY A 290 5.31 27.63 24.06
C GLY A 290 4.42 26.46 23.61
N ILE A 291 4.61 25.94 22.39
CA ILE A 291 4.07 24.63 21.99
C ILE A 291 4.76 23.50 22.78
N THR A 292 3.99 22.50 23.24
CA THR A 292 4.54 21.32 23.94
C THR A 292 5.05 20.26 22.96
N GLU A 293 5.87 19.31 23.43
CA GLU A 293 6.32 18.17 22.62
C GLU A 293 5.14 17.33 22.09
N ASP A 294 4.10 17.13 22.90
CA ASP A 294 2.89 16.41 22.50
C ASP A 294 2.09 17.15 21.43
N SER A 295 1.94 18.46 21.59
CA SER A 295 1.27 19.33 20.61
C SER A 295 2.04 19.36 19.29
N THR A 296 3.37 19.37 19.37
CA THR A 296 4.30 19.28 18.24
C THR A 296 4.12 17.95 17.51
N PHE A 297 4.19 16.83 18.22
CA PHE A 297 4.03 15.50 17.65
C PHE A 297 2.64 15.32 17.01
N ALA A 298 1.56 15.72 17.72
CA ALA A 298 0.19 15.64 17.22
C ALA A 298 -0.03 16.45 15.93
N ALA A 299 0.59 17.64 15.83
CA ALA A 299 0.59 18.44 14.61
C ALA A 299 1.42 17.79 13.49
N GLN A 300 2.62 17.27 13.79
CA GLN A 300 3.50 16.63 12.81
C GLN A 300 2.88 15.35 12.19
N ILE A 301 2.35 14.43 12.99
CA ILE A 301 1.71 13.21 12.48
C ILE A 301 0.47 13.52 11.64
N SER A 302 -0.26 14.60 11.99
CA SER A 302 -1.39 15.11 11.21
C SER A 302 -0.94 15.73 9.88
N ILE A 303 0.07 16.60 9.88
CA ILE A 303 0.67 17.22 8.68
C ILE A 303 1.19 16.14 7.71
N LEU A 304 1.75 15.04 8.20
CA LEU A 304 2.29 13.95 7.37
C LEU A 304 1.24 13.36 6.41
N ALA A 305 -0.03 13.28 6.83
CA ALA A 305 -1.14 12.85 5.99
C ALA A 305 -1.57 13.89 4.91
N TYR A 306 -1.15 15.15 5.03
CA TYR A 306 -1.34 16.20 4.04
C TYR A 306 -0.13 16.37 3.11
N LEU A 307 1.10 16.19 3.61
CA LEU A 307 2.31 16.06 2.78
C LEU A 307 2.24 14.82 1.87
N VAL A 308 1.58 13.76 2.33
CA VAL A 308 1.44 12.48 1.64
C VAL A 308 -0.04 12.07 1.55
N PRO A 309 -0.86 12.75 0.72
CA PRO A 309 -2.30 12.49 0.66
C PRO A 309 -2.59 11.12 0.03
N PRO A 310 -3.63 10.39 0.49
CA PRO A 310 -4.02 9.11 -0.09
C PRO A 310 -4.45 9.26 -1.57
N LYS A 311 -3.86 8.42 -2.43
CA LYS A 311 -4.05 8.48 -3.91
C LYS A 311 -4.79 7.28 -4.49
N GLY A 312 -4.89 6.18 -3.74
CA GLY A 312 -5.62 4.99 -4.17
C GLY A 312 -7.13 5.21 -4.19
N LYS A 313 -7.83 4.41 -5.02
CA LYS A 313 -9.26 4.12 -4.80
C LYS A 313 -9.40 2.66 -4.41
N ILE A 314 -10.27 2.35 -3.45
CA ILE A 314 -10.55 0.99 -2.98
C ILE A 314 -12.01 0.62 -3.20
N ASN A 315 -12.33 -0.67 -3.18
CA ASN A 315 -13.71 -1.15 -3.20
C ASN A 315 -14.16 -1.50 -1.77
N LEU A 316 -15.14 -0.77 -1.24
CA LEU A 316 -15.77 -0.98 0.07
C LEU A 316 -17.07 -1.83 -0.03
N GLY A 317 -17.12 -2.78 -0.97
CA GLY A 317 -18.32 -3.57 -1.24
C GLY A 317 -19.47 -2.76 -1.85
N SER A 318 -19.15 -1.65 -2.54
CA SER A 318 -20.11 -0.75 -3.18
C SER A 318 -19.90 -0.74 -4.71
N LYS A 319 -20.90 -0.27 -5.47
CA LYS A 319 -20.76 -0.11 -6.94
C LYS A 319 -19.65 0.90 -7.34
N ASN A 320 -19.31 1.84 -6.45
CA ASN A 320 -18.31 2.87 -6.68
C ASN A 320 -17.03 2.62 -5.87
N LEU A 321 -15.88 2.93 -6.48
CA LEU A 321 -14.58 2.89 -5.81
C LEU A 321 -14.40 4.14 -4.92
N TRP A 322 -14.30 3.93 -3.61
CA TRP A 322 -14.07 4.99 -2.63
C TRP A 322 -12.65 5.54 -2.74
N LYS A 323 -12.47 6.85 -2.59
CA LYS A 323 -11.16 7.50 -2.49
C LYS A 323 -11.10 8.25 -1.17
N PHE A 324 -10.17 7.87 -0.29
CA PHE A 324 -9.99 8.57 0.97
C PHE A 324 -9.46 10.00 0.78
N SER A 325 -9.79 10.84 1.74
CA SER A 325 -9.27 12.19 1.96
C SER A 325 -8.10 12.18 2.96
N SER A 326 -7.31 13.26 3.02
CA SER A 326 -6.29 13.41 4.07
C SER A 326 -6.91 13.54 5.47
N ALA A 327 -8.12 14.13 5.59
CA ALA A 327 -8.85 14.17 6.85
C ALA A 327 -9.27 12.76 7.33
N GLU A 328 -9.73 11.88 6.44
CA GLU A 328 -9.96 10.47 6.80
C GLU A 328 -8.67 9.73 7.17
N ALA A 329 -7.52 10.10 6.58
CA ALA A 329 -6.23 9.54 6.95
C ALA A 329 -5.82 9.99 8.37
N VAL A 330 -5.85 11.30 8.67
CA VAL A 330 -5.59 11.84 10.01
C VAL A 330 -6.50 11.21 11.05
N ASN A 331 -7.83 11.23 10.84
CA ASN A 331 -8.80 10.68 11.79
C ASN A 331 -8.66 9.16 12.02
N SER A 332 -7.97 8.45 11.13
CA SER A 332 -7.64 7.02 11.31
C SER A 332 -6.30 6.76 12.00
N ILE A 333 -5.55 7.81 12.32
CA ILE A 333 -4.34 7.78 13.15
C ILE A 333 -4.64 8.42 14.51
N ILE A 334 -5.11 9.67 14.49
CA ILE A 334 -5.24 10.58 15.62
C ILE A 334 -6.59 11.32 15.56
N CYS A 335 -7.28 11.42 16.69
CA CYS A 335 -8.44 12.29 16.85
C CYS A 335 -8.21 13.29 17.99
N HIS A 336 -8.82 14.47 17.90
CA HIS A 336 -8.74 15.51 18.93
C HIS A 336 -10.07 15.65 19.68
N ALA A 337 -10.05 15.38 20.97
CA ALA A 337 -11.11 15.70 21.93
C ALA A 337 -10.83 17.06 22.57
N LYS A 338 -11.80 17.96 22.63
CA LYS A 338 -11.64 19.27 23.29
C LYS A 338 -11.93 19.20 24.78
N ILE A 339 -12.88 18.34 25.16
CA ILE A 339 -13.24 18.00 26.54
C ILE A 339 -13.31 16.48 26.71
N PRO A 340 -13.20 15.94 27.94
CA PRO A 340 -13.29 14.49 28.19
C PRO A 340 -14.57 13.83 27.64
N GLY A 341 -15.69 14.55 27.59
CA GLY A 341 -16.94 14.06 27.01
C GLY A 341 -16.89 13.79 25.49
N ASP A 342 -15.97 14.43 24.76
CA ASP A 342 -15.81 14.19 23.33
C ASP A 342 -15.15 12.83 23.05
N VAL A 343 -14.38 12.28 24.00
CA VAL A 343 -13.62 11.03 23.85
C VAL A 343 -14.54 9.86 23.52
N ASP A 344 -15.61 9.69 24.31
CA ASP A 344 -16.60 8.62 24.08
C ASP A 344 -17.47 8.89 22.84
N GLU A 345 -17.70 10.15 22.49
CA GLU A 345 -18.42 10.48 21.26
C GLU A 345 -17.59 10.17 20.00
N ILE A 346 -16.27 10.38 20.04
CA ILE A 346 -15.31 10.01 18.98
C ILE A 346 -15.27 8.49 18.81
N ILE A 347 -15.16 7.72 19.90
CA ILE A 347 -15.17 6.25 19.87
C ILE A 347 -16.45 5.74 19.20
N ARG A 348 -17.62 6.25 19.63
CA ARG A 348 -18.92 5.91 19.04
C ARG A 348 -18.99 6.26 17.55
N LYS A 349 -18.64 7.50 17.16
CA LYS A 349 -18.66 7.97 15.76
C LYS A 349 -17.73 7.16 14.85
N ASN A 350 -16.55 6.78 15.33
CA ASN A 350 -15.61 5.96 14.56
C ASN A 350 -16.13 4.55 14.34
N LYS A 351 -16.74 3.93 15.37
CA LYS A 351 -17.38 2.61 15.26
C LYS A 351 -18.57 2.62 14.28
N GLU A 352 -19.45 3.62 14.37
CA GLU A 352 -20.57 3.83 13.43
C GLU A 352 -20.09 4.02 11.99
N THR A 353 -19.07 4.87 11.79
CA THR A 353 -18.48 5.13 10.46
C THR A 353 -17.86 3.88 9.85
N ALA A 354 -17.17 3.07 10.66
CA ALA A 354 -16.59 1.80 10.22
C ALA A 354 -17.68 0.79 9.82
N ALA A 355 -18.74 0.65 10.63
CA ALA A 355 -19.87 -0.22 10.34
C ALA A 355 -20.58 0.16 9.03
N ILE A 356 -20.86 1.46 8.81
CA ILE A 356 -21.44 1.99 7.56
C ILE A 356 -20.57 1.65 6.35
N LYS A 357 -19.23 1.77 6.49
CA LYS A 357 -18.25 1.45 5.44
C LYS A 357 -17.96 -0.05 5.29
N LYS A 358 -18.57 -0.92 6.10
CA LYS A 358 -18.25 -2.37 6.21
C LYS A 358 -16.77 -2.65 6.48
N GLN A 359 -16.16 -1.82 7.33
CA GLN A 359 -14.78 -1.93 7.79
C GLN A 359 -14.76 -2.25 9.28
N THR A 360 -13.65 -2.83 9.74
CA THR A 360 -13.32 -2.93 11.17
C THR A 360 -12.63 -1.63 11.61
N VAL A 361 -12.91 -1.18 12.83
CA VAL A 361 -12.08 -0.16 13.49
C VAL A 361 -10.69 -0.78 13.71
N GLN A 362 -9.65 -0.04 13.36
CA GLN A 362 -8.27 -0.39 13.68
C GLN A 362 -7.79 0.50 14.83
N PRO A 363 -6.79 0.09 15.63
CA PRO A 363 -6.26 0.91 16.71
C PRO A 363 -5.83 2.30 16.24
N TYR A 364 -6.15 3.30 17.05
CA TYR A 364 -5.85 4.71 16.81
C TYR A 364 -5.66 5.44 18.15
N MET A 365 -5.13 6.66 18.14
CA MET A 365 -4.96 7.48 19.34
C MET A 365 -5.97 8.63 19.41
N ILE A 366 -6.33 9.02 20.64
CA ILE A 366 -7.05 10.27 20.92
C ILE A 366 -6.14 11.17 21.74
N VAL A 367 -6.02 12.43 21.36
CA VAL A 367 -5.43 13.48 22.20
C VAL A 367 -6.54 14.38 22.72
N GLU A 368 -6.49 14.73 24.00
CA GLU A 368 -7.53 15.48 24.69
C GLU A 368 -6.96 16.78 25.26
N GLY A 369 -7.66 17.90 25.02
CA GLY A 369 -7.37 19.19 25.62
C GLY A 369 -8.01 20.34 24.84
N PRO A 370 -8.19 21.54 25.42
CA PRO A 370 -9.02 22.60 24.84
C PRO A 370 -8.59 23.07 23.45
N SER A 371 -7.32 22.87 23.07
CA SER A 371 -6.81 23.12 21.71
C SER A 371 -5.63 22.20 21.38
N LEU A 372 -5.27 22.07 20.11
CA LEU A 372 -4.06 21.36 19.69
C LEU A 372 -2.73 21.99 20.18
N LYS A 373 -2.78 23.16 20.86
CA LYS A 373 -1.63 23.77 21.55
C LYS A 373 -1.56 23.39 23.04
N GLN A 374 -2.66 22.90 23.60
CA GLN A 374 -2.83 22.61 25.02
C GLN A 374 -3.53 21.25 25.14
N LEU A 375 -2.71 20.21 25.04
CA LEU A 375 -3.11 18.82 25.23
C LEU A 375 -2.76 18.37 26.65
N ASN A 376 -3.69 17.65 27.28
CA ASN A 376 -3.66 17.27 28.70
C ASN A 376 -3.59 15.76 28.87
N ASN A 377 -4.36 14.99 28.07
CA ASN A 377 -4.46 13.54 28.18
C ASN A 377 -4.28 12.87 26.81
N PHE A 378 -3.73 11.66 26.81
CA PHE A 378 -3.37 10.90 25.62
C PHE A 378 -3.86 9.46 25.76
N TYR A 379 -4.70 9.01 24.82
CA TYR A 379 -5.35 7.71 24.87
C TYR A 379 -5.04 6.86 23.64
N ILE A 380 -4.90 5.55 23.84
CA ILE A 380 -4.98 4.55 22.79
C ILE A 380 -6.40 3.98 22.80
N VAL A 381 -7.06 3.90 21.64
CA VAL A 381 -8.34 3.22 21.49
C VAL A 381 -8.15 1.90 20.76
N VAL A 382 -8.63 0.81 21.36
CA VAL A 382 -8.73 -0.52 20.77
C VAL A 382 -10.20 -0.94 20.79
N ASP A 383 -10.88 -0.71 19.66
CA ASP A 383 -12.33 -0.94 19.50
C ASP A 383 -13.17 -0.10 20.49
N GLU A 384 -13.57 -0.65 21.64
CA GLU A 384 -14.27 0.09 22.73
C GLU A 384 -13.37 0.38 23.95
N LEU A 385 -12.18 -0.22 24.00
CA LEU A 385 -11.25 -0.10 25.13
C LEU A 385 -10.38 1.15 24.95
N ARG A 386 -10.18 1.91 26.03
CA ARG A 386 -9.30 3.10 26.05
C ARG A 386 -8.22 2.98 27.13
N TYR A 387 -6.96 3.19 26.74
CA TYR A 387 -5.80 3.16 27.64
C TYR A 387 -5.16 4.54 27.70
N GLN A 388 -4.98 5.09 28.90
CA GLN A 388 -4.24 6.35 29.06
C GLN A 388 -2.73 6.09 28.96
N THR A 389 -2.02 7.06 28.38
CA THR A 389 -0.56 7.04 28.14
C THR A 389 0.06 8.37 28.56
N LYS A 390 1.39 8.42 28.68
CA LYS A 390 2.12 9.57 29.24
C LYS A 390 2.36 10.69 28.24
N SER A 391 2.31 10.39 26.93
CA SER A 391 2.55 11.35 25.85
C SER A 391 1.88 10.92 24.54
N ALA A 392 1.61 11.89 23.66
CA ALA A 392 1.11 11.65 22.31
C ALA A 392 2.07 10.78 21.48
N LYS A 393 3.40 10.94 21.68
CA LYS A 393 4.42 10.10 21.05
C LYS A 393 4.35 8.65 21.56
N GLN A 394 4.14 8.42 22.86
CA GLN A 394 3.95 7.08 23.43
C GLN A 394 2.64 6.42 22.95
N ALA A 395 1.54 7.18 22.86
CA ALA A 395 0.28 6.68 22.33
C ALA A 395 0.44 6.14 20.89
N PHE A 396 1.12 6.89 20.02
CA PHE A 396 1.38 6.44 18.65
C PHE A 396 2.37 5.26 18.57
N ASP A 397 3.45 5.28 19.36
CA ASP A 397 4.41 4.17 19.45
C ASP A 397 3.73 2.85 19.84
N ASN A 398 2.94 2.86 20.91
CA ASN A 398 2.16 1.70 21.35
C ASN A 398 1.13 1.27 20.29
N VAL A 399 0.40 2.20 19.64
CA VAL A 399 -0.52 1.90 18.53
C VAL A 399 0.23 1.24 17.35
N PHE A 400 1.38 1.77 16.97
CA PHE A 400 2.20 1.21 15.89
C PHE A 400 2.66 -0.23 16.22
N LYS A 401 3.19 -0.44 17.43
CA LYS A 401 3.66 -1.75 17.92
C LYS A 401 2.53 -2.76 18.00
N LEU A 402 1.33 -2.34 18.40
CA LEU A 402 0.14 -3.19 18.52
C LEU A 402 -0.25 -3.89 17.20
N PHE A 403 -0.04 -3.25 16.04
CA PHE A 403 -0.28 -3.88 14.74
C PHE A 403 0.59 -5.13 14.50
N PHE A 404 1.83 -5.17 15.02
CA PHE A 404 2.74 -6.31 14.89
C PHE A 404 2.40 -7.43 15.86
N VAL A 405 2.14 -7.07 17.13
CA VAL A 405 1.77 -8.01 18.19
C VAL A 405 0.49 -8.77 17.84
N THR A 406 -0.49 -8.07 17.26
CA THR A 406 -1.80 -8.63 16.87
C THR A 406 -1.89 -9.05 15.40
N ASN A 407 -0.81 -8.91 14.62
CA ASN A 407 -0.77 -9.16 13.16
C ASN A 407 -1.91 -8.44 12.39
N ALA A 408 -2.33 -7.28 12.89
CA ALA A 408 -3.44 -6.51 12.36
C ALA A 408 -3.02 -5.64 11.16
N LYS A 409 -4.00 -5.28 10.32
CA LYS A 409 -3.79 -4.42 9.14
C LYS A 409 -3.92 -2.96 9.53
N TYR A 410 -3.02 -2.13 9.04
CA TYR A 410 -3.15 -0.68 9.16
C TYR A 410 -4.50 -0.18 8.62
N PRO A 411 -5.06 0.90 9.21
CA PRO A 411 -6.29 1.50 8.73
C PRO A 411 -6.16 1.94 7.27
N ALA A 412 -7.07 1.48 6.42
CA ALA A 412 -7.02 1.70 4.97
C ALA A 412 -6.92 3.19 4.51
N PRO A 413 -7.42 4.20 5.25
CA PRO A 413 -7.16 5.61 4.92
C PRO A 413 -5.70 6.05 5.08
N ALA A 414 -4.94 5.42 5.99
CA ALA A 414 -3.58 5.83 6.40
C ALA A 414 -2.51 4.73 6.25
N GLU A 415 -2.82 3.58 5.64
CA GLU A 415 -1.88 2.48 5.36
C GLU A 415 -0.55 2.97 4.77
N HIS A 416 -0.59 3.95 3.87
CA HIS A 416 0.61 4.54 3.25
C HIS A 416 1.44 5.42 4.18
N ILE A 417 0.84 5.97 5.25
CA ILE A 417 1.56 6.71 6.31
C ILE A 417 2.23 5.72 7.25
N TYR A 418 1.50 4.69 7.70
CA TYR A 418 2.05 3.62 8.52
C TYR A 418 3.19 2.87 7.80
N LEU A 419 3.10 2.62 6.50
CA LEU A 419 4.19 2.02 5.71
C LEU A 419 5.41 2.95 5.52
N ILE A 420 5.24 4.28 5.52
CA ILE A 420 6.38 5.23 5.56
C ILE A 420 7.10 5.10 6.90
N ILE A 421 6.35 5.12 8.00
CA ILE A 421 6.90 5.06 9.35
C ILE A 421 7.55 3.69 9.61
N GLN A 422 6.90 2.60 9.23
CA GLN A 422 7.41 1.24 9.35
C GLN A 422 8.77 1.07 8.67
N LYS A 423 8.87 1.45 7.39
CA LYS A 423 10.04 1.16 6.54
C LYS A 423 11.12 2.22 6.60
N GLY A 424 10.75 3.47 6.89
CA GLY A 424 11.66 4.61 6.91
C GLY A 424 12.13 5.04 8.30
N ILE A 425 11.39 4.69 9.36
CA ILE A 425 11.75 5.03 10.75
C ILE A 425 12.08 3.76 11.54
N TYR A 426 11.17 2.79 11.63
CA TYR A 426 11.44 1.52 12.33
C TYR A 426 12.32 0.54 11.53
N HIS A 427 12.54 0.79 10.24
CA HIS A 427 13.26 -0.05 9.26
C HIS A 427 12.68 -1.47 9.05
N ILE A 428 11.45 -1.72 9.51
CA ILE A 428 10.79 -3.03 9.47
C ILE A 428 10.26 -3.33 8.06
N ASN A 429 10.46 -4.56 7.58
CA ASN A 429 9.90 -5.06 6.33
C ASN A 429 9.27 -6.43 6.57
N THR A 430 7.97 -6.58 6.28
CA THR A 430 7.23 -7.84 6.41
C THR A 430 6.95 -8.44 5.02
N ARG A 431 6.54 -9.71 4.97
CA ARG A 431 6.05 -10.33 3.72
C ARG A 431 4.65 -9.80 3.35
N GLN A 432 3.91 -9.25 4.31
CA GLN A 432 2.54 -8.77 4.18
C GLN A 432 2.45 -7.33 3.63
N ASP A 433 3.58 -6.61 3.56
CA ASP A 433 3.65 -5.20 3.16
C ASP A 433 3.07 -4.93 1.76
N ASN A 434 2.05 -4.07 1.68
CA ASN A 434 1.53 -3.62 0.39
C ASN A 434 2.51 -2.67 -0.30
N ILE A 435 2.81 -2.92 -1.58
CA ILE A 435 3.68 -2.05 -2.38
C ILE A 435 2.88 -0.82 -2.86
N ILE A 436 3.22 0.35 -2.32
CA ILE A 436 2.57 1.63 -2.64
C ILE A 436 3.55 2.53 -3.42
N PRO A 437 3.47 2.60 -4.77
CA PRO A 437 4.49 3.27 -5.60
C PRO A 437 4.68 4.76 -5.33
N TYR A 438 3.63 5.44 -4.85
CA TYR A 438 3.62 6.89 -4.66
C TYR A 438 4.23 7.38 -3.34
N ILE A 439 4.72 6.46 -2.49
CA ILE A 439 5.55 6.76 -1.32
C ILE A 439 7.01 6.31 -1.49
N MET A 440 7.35 5.65 -2.60
CA MET A 440 8.70 5.10 -2.80
C MET A 440 9.77 6.19 -2.88
N ASP A 441 9.44 7.39 -3.35
CA ASP A 441 10.35 8.54 -3.35
C ASP A 441 10.57 9.14 -1.95
N ILE A 442 9.67 8.85 -1.01
CA ILE A 442 9.80 9.21 0.41
C ILE A 442 10.62 8.15 1.15
N LEU A 443 10.32 6.86 0.93
CA LEU A 443 11.12 5.76 1.47
C LEU A 443 12.59 5.83 1.01
N GLU A 444 12.83 6.29 -0.22
CA GLU A 444 14.17 6.47 -0.79
C GLU A 444 14.85 7.79 -0.40
N LEU A 445 14.11 8.73 0.20
CA LEU A 445 14.64 9.92 0.87
C LEU A 445 15.09 9.60 2.30
N LEU A 446 14.31 8.81 3.03
CA LEU A 446 14.58 8.49 4.44
C LEU A 446 15.82 7.61 4.64
N LYS A 447 16.22 6.79 3.65
CA LYS A 447 17.48 6.01 3.65
C LYS A 447 18.76 6.83 3.44
N LYS A 448 18.63 8.12 3.10
CA LYS A 448 19.77 8.96 2.72
C LYS A 448 20.14 9.84 3.89
N ASP A 449 21.26 9.49 4.49
CA ASP A 449 21.99 10.29 5.47
C ASP A 449 23.06 11.12 4.76
#